data_AF-A0A380FEX6-F1
#
_entry.id   AF-A0A380FEX6-F1
#
_cell.length_a   1.000
_cell.length_b   1.000
_cell.length_c   1.000
_cell.angle_alpha   90.00
_cell.angle_beta   90.00
_cell.angle_gamma   90.00
#
_symmetry.space_group_name_H-M   'P 1'
#
loop_
_entity.id
_entity.type
_entity.pdbx_description
1 polymer ?
#
loop_
_entity_poly.entity_id
_entity_poly.type
_entity_poly.pdbx_seq_one_letter_code
_entity_poly.pdbx_strand_id
1 'polypeptide(L)'
;MLRQSDTLQAHRVLRNLLAMCYLYLNKYDTAREMFEQLLAEDNTDVHALCHYTLLLYNTNDVEKYERYLNLLNKVAPMNEDESFKLGIVLCYLKQYEASQSVLLPLYKKGKFLSIQMYNALSFNYYHLNNIEESKYFWSKLQDIAQVDVGYAPWVIAESKVYFDEQILPLLMNDDNHHRLYGIFLLNQLRGKEVFMTEEIWSVLETMNDYEKLYLTYLIQDLKLTKLDFIHKGLLMMYNVEALKNNEMLFIIWIDQAEAIIAEQSDLTDVNAYVAAYVYMHYRASEQKVTKQQVCDWFEISNYKLNKTIDYLLSI
;
A
#
# COMPACT_ATOMS: atom_id res chain seq x y z
N MET A 1 -26.16 -45.07 -12.80
CA MET A 1 -25.40 -43.95 -13.41
C MET A 1 -25.33 -42.73 -12.49
N LEU A 2 -26.43 -42.21 -11.93
CA LEU A 2 -26.44 -41.02 -11.03
C LEU A 2 -25.44 -41.09 -9.85
N ARG A 3 -25.35 -42.22 -9.12
CA ARG A 3 -24.38 -42.32 -8.00
C ARG A 3 -22.91 -42.21 -8.43
N GLN A 4 -22.54 -42.69 -9.62
CA GLN A 4 -21.14 -42.61 -10.09
C GLN A 4 -20.78 -41.19 -10.53
N SER A 5 -21.70 -40.45 -11.18
CA SER A 5 -21.47 -39.04 -11.52
C SER A 5 -21.30 -38.17 -10.28
N ASP A 6 -22.13 -38.39 -9.26
CA ASP A 6 -22.07 -37.61 -8.01
C ASP A 6 -20.76 -37.87 -7.26
N THR A 7 -20.27 -39.12 -7.26
CA THR A 7 -18.99 -39.48 -6.64
C THR A 7 -17.80 -38.88 -7.40
N LEU A 8 -17.86 -38.88 -8.74
CA LEU A 8 -16.83 -38.28 -9.59
C LEU A 8 -16.79 -36.75 -9.42
N GLN A 9 -17.96 -36.11 -9.34
CA GLN A 9 -18.09 -34.67 -9.12
C GLN A 9 -17.61 -34.27 -7.72
N ALA A 10 -17.95 -35.04 -6.67
CA ALA A 10 -17.43 -34.84 -5.33
C ALA A 10 -15.89 -34.95 -5.29
N HIS A 11 -15.32 -35.91 -6.03
CA HIS A 11 -13.88 -36.06 -6.17
C HIS A 11 -13.21 -34.88 -6.91
N ARG A 12 -13.90 -34.24 -7.87
CA ARG A 12 -13.43 -33.01 -8.54
C ARG A 12 -13.46 -31.81 -7.60
N VAL A 13 -14.57 -31.58 -6.90
CA VAL A 13 -14.69 -30.47 -5.93
C VAL A 13 -13.62 -30.57 -4.85
N LEU A 14 -13.39 -31.77 -4.29
CA LEU A 14 -12.34 -32.00 -3.30
C LEU A 14 -10.93 -31.73 -3.85
N ARG A 15 -10.64 -32.16 -5.09
CA ARG A 15 -9.36 -31.87 -5.75
C ARG A 15 -9.17 -30.38 -6.02
N ASN A 16 -10.23 -29.67 -6.40
CA ASN A 16 -10.20 -28.23 -6.61
C ASN A 16 -9.88 -27.49 -5.30
N LEU A 17 -10.57 -27.84 -4.21
CA LEU A 17 -10.29 -27.30 -2.88
C LEU A 17 -8.86 -27.62 -2.41
N LEU A 18 -8.38 -28.84 -2.65
CA LEU A 18 -7.01 -29.22 -2.29
C LEU A 18 -5.97 -28.44 -3.11
N ALA A 19 -6.18 -28.25 -4.42
CA ALA A 19 -5.33 -27.44 -5.26
C ALA A 19 -5.32 -25.97 -4.80
N MET A 20 -6.47 -25.44 -4.39
CA MET A 20 -6.59 -24.11 -3.78
C MET A 20 -5.83 -24.02 -2.45
N CYS A 21 -5.87 -25.04 -1.60
CA CYS A 21 -5.03 -25.09 -0.39
C CYS A 21 -3.53 -25.05 -0.73
N TYR A 22 -3.10 -25.77 -1.77
CA TYR A 22 -1.70 -25.69 -2.23
C TYR A 22 -1.33 -24.31 -2.76
N LEU A 23 -2.23 -23.64 -3.48
CA LEU A 23 -2.07 -22.26 -3.93
C LEU A 23 -1.85 -21.31 -2.73
N TYR A 24 -2.68 -21.41 -1.68
CA TYR A 24 -2.54 -20.59 -0.47
C TYR A 24 -1.29 -20.89 0.35
N LEU A 25 -0.74 -22.10 0.24
CA LEU A 25 0.52 -22.49 0.87
C LEU A 25 1.74 -22.19 -0.02
N ASN A 26 1.56 -21.42 -1.10
CA ASN A 26 2.60 -21.08 -2.10
C ASN A 26 3.29 -22.30 -2.73
N LYS A 27 2.62 -23.46 -2.76
CA LYS A 27 3.07 -24.68 -3.44
C LYS A 27 2.60 -24.67 -4.89
N TYR A 28 3.11 -23.71 -5.67
CA TYR A 28 2.57 -23.38 -6.98
C TYR A 28 2.68 -24.51 -8.01
N ASP A 29 3.77 -25.27 -8.02
CA ASP A 29 3.93 -26.38 -8.98
C ASP A 29 2.86 -27.47 -8.79
N THR A 30 2.63 -27.87 -7.55
CA THR A 30 1.60 -28.86 -7.21
C THR A 30 0.19 -28.35 -7.53
N ALA A 31 -0.10 -27.10 -7.18
CA ALA A 31 -1.39 -26.49 -7.50
C ALA A 31 -1.60 -26.42 -9.02
N ARG A 32 -0.57 -26.04 -9.78
CA ARG A 32 -0.57 -25.95 -11.25
C ARG A 32 -0.91 -27.30 -11.87
N GLU A 33 -0.21 -28.38 -11.51
CA GLU A 33 -0.47 -29.72 -12.03
C GLU A 33 -1.90 -30.17 -11.76
N MET A 34 -2.41 -29.93 -10.55
CA MET A 34 -3.78 -30.31 -10.18
C MET A 34 -4.84 -29.52 -10.97
N PHE A 35 -4.64 -28.22 -11.16
CA PHE A 35 -5.57 -27.41 -11.95
C PHE A 35 -5.53 -27.78 -13.43
N GLU A 36 -4.35 -28.04 -14.00
CA GLU A 36 -4.22 -28.52 -15.38
C GLU A 36 -4.94 -29.86 -15.59
N GLN A 37 -4.85 -30.79 -14.63
CA GLN A 37 -5.62 -32.04 -14.65
C GLN A 37 -7.13 -31.81 -14.57
N LEU A 38 -7.59 -30.95 -13.65
CA LEU A 38 -9.02 -30.63 -13.52
C LEU A 38 -9.57 -30.02 -14.81
N LEU A 39 -8.82 -29.10 -15.44
CA LEU A 39 -9.21 -28.42 -16.67
C LEU A 39 -9.08 -29.31 -17.92
N ALA A 40 -8.25 -30.34 -17.88
CA ALA A 40 -8.22 -31.39 -18.91
C ALA A 40 -9.45 -32.30 -18.82
N GLU A 41 -9.96 -32.55 -17.61
CA GLU A 41 -11.18 -33.33 -17.38
C GLU A 41 -12.46 -32.56 -17.68
N ASP A 42 -12.48 -31.26 -17.38
CA ASP A 42 -13.58 -30.33 -17.65
C ASP A 42 -13.02 -28.91 -17.83
N ASN A 43 -12.91 -28.48 -19.08
CA ASN A 43 -12.38 -27.16 -19.43
C ASN A 43 -13.38 -26.02 -19.16
N THR A 44 -14.58 -26.32 -18.68
CA THR A 44 -15.64 -25.35 -18.33
C THR A 44 -15.85 -25.19 -16.83
N ASP A 45 -15.09 -25.91 -15.99
CA ASP A 45 -15.17 -25.78 -14.53
C ASP A 45 -14.76 -24.36 -14.09
N VAL A 46 -15.76 -23.57 -13.69
CA VAL A 46 -15.61 -22.17 -13.27
C VAL A 46 -14.64 -22.05 -12.09
N HIS A 47 -14.70 -22.96 -11.12
CA HIS A 47 -13.82 -22.91 -9.96
C HIS A 47 -12.37 -23.18 -10.35
N ALA A 48 -12.14 -24.18 -11.20
CA ALA A 48 -10.79 -24.51 -11.68
C ALA A 48 -10.24 -23.38 -12.55
N LEU A 49 -11.05 -22.78 -13.43
CA LEU A 49 -10.68 -21.62 -14.24
C LEU A 49 -10.33 -20.42 -13.34
N CYS A 50 -11.16 -20.09 -12.35
CA CYS A 50 -10.89 -19.01 -11.40
C CYS A 50 -9.55 -19.21 -10.69
N HIS A 51 -9.36 -20.35 -10.02
CA HIS A 51 -8.17 -20.58 -9.21
C HIS A 51 -6.89 -20.72 -10.05
N TYR A 52 -6.98 -21.34 -11.22
CA TYR A 52 -5.84 -21.44 -12.11
C TYR A 52 -5.44 -20.09 -12.70
N THR A 53 -6.41 -19.26 -13.12
CA THR A 53 -6.12 -17.91 -13.62
C THR A 53 -5.48 -17.04 -12.54
N LEU A 54 -5.94 -17.14 -11.30
CA LEU A 54 -5.30 -16.48 -10.14
C LEU A 54 -3.87 -16.97 -9.91
N LEU A 55 -3.62 -18.28 -10.01
CA LEU A 55 -2.28 -18.84 -9.91
C LEU A 55 -1.37 -18.24 -10.98
N LEU A 56 -1.81 -18.24 -12.23
CA LEU A 56 -1.03 -17.73 -13.37
C LEU A 56 -0.73 -16.23 -13.21
N TYR A 57 -1.70 -15.45 -12.74
CA TYR A 57 -1.52 -14.03 -12.40
C TYR A 57 -0.45 -13.85 -11.31
N ASN A 58 -0.53 -14.61 -10.22
CA ASN A 58 0.42 -14.51 -9.11
C ASN A 58 1.84 -14.99 -9.45
N THR A 59 1.99 -15.90 -10.41
CA THR A 59 3.30 -16.41 -10.86
C THR A 59 3.84 -15.69 -12.10
N ASN A 60 3.24 -14.58 -12.52
CA ASN A 60 3.62 -13.81 -13.72
C ASN A 60 3.74 -14.68 -15.01
N ASP A 61 2.90 -15.71 -15.16
CA ASP A 61 2.88 -16.57 -16.34
C ASP A 61 1.97 -15.94 -17.42
N VAL A 62 2.48 -14.88 -18.05
CA VAL A 62 1.70 -13.94 -18.88
C VAL A 62 0.97 -14.63 -20.04
N GLU A 63 1.64 -15.54 -20.75
CA GLU A 63 1.06 -16.18 -21.94
C GLU A 63 -0.15 -17.06 -21.58
N LYS A 64 0.00 -17.92 -20.57
CA LYS A 64 -1.12 -18.75 -20.10
C LYS A 64 -2.18 -17.88 -19.45
N TYR A 65 -1.80 -16.87 -18.66
CA TYR A 65 -2.73 -15.98 -17.99
C TYR A 65 -3.72 -15.37 -18.98
N GLU A 66 -3.26 -14.77 -20.06
CA GLU A 66 -4.12 -14.14 -21.07
C GLU A 66 -5.09 -15.14 -21.71
N ARG A 67 -4.62 -16.36 -21.99
CA ARG A 67 -5.48 -17.42 -22.52
C ARG A 67 -6.60 -17.78 -21.55
N TYR A 68 -6.29 -18.00 -20.28
CA TYR A 68 -7.26 -18.44 -19.28
C TYR A 68 -8.19 -17.32 -18.82
N LEU A 69 -7.70 -16.08 -18.79
CA LEU A 69 -8.53 -14.88 -18.58
C LEU A 69 -9.61 -14.75 -19.66
N ASN A 70 -9.27 -15.03 -20.92
CA ASN A 70 -10.23 -15.05 -22.02
C ASN A 70 -11.29 -16.15 -21.88
N LEU A 71 -10.92 -17.31 -21.33
CA LEU A 71 -11.89 -18.38 -21.03
C LEU A 71 -12.80 -17.98 -19.86
N LEU A 72 -12.21 -17.40 -18.81
CA LEU A 72 -12.92 -16.95 -17.62
C LEU A 72 -13.97 -15.87 -17.93
N ASN A 73 -13.68 -14.97 -18.87
CA ASN A 73 -14.66 -13.96 -19.32
C ASN A 73 -15.82 -14.55 -20.15
N LYS A 74 -15.70 -15.79 -20.65
CA LYS A 74 -16.71 -16.45 -21.49
C LYS A 74 -17.49 -17.55 -20.76
N VAL A 75 -16.99 -18.02 -19.63
CA VAL A 75 -17.63 -19.11 -18.90
C VAL A 75 -18.97 -18.65 -18.31
N ALA A 76 -19.99 -19.47 -18.49
CA ALA A 76 -21.32 -19.21 -17.94
C ALA A 76 -21.44 -19.89 -16.57
N PRO A 77 -21.55 -19.13 -15.46
CA PRO A 77 -21.78 -19.73 -14.14
C PRO A 77 -23.13 -20.45 -14.09
N MET A 78 -23.18 -21.60 -13.43
CA MET A 78 -24.39 -22.44 -13.36
C MET A 78 -25.41 -21.93 -12.34
N ASN A 79 -24.97 -21.16 -11.34
CA ASN A 79 -25.82 -20.69 -10.25
C ASN A 79 -25.34 -19.33 -9.70
N GLU A 80 -26.09 -18.77 -8.75
CA GLU A 80 -25.80 -17.46 -8.16
C GLU A 80 -24.50 -17.45 -7.31
N ASP A 81 -24.12 -18.56 -6.69
CA ASP A 81 -22.87 -18.68 -5.91
C ASP A 81 -21.62 -18.68 -6.82
N GLU A 82 -21.67 -19.42 -7.93
CA GLU A 82 -20.64 -19.39 -8.96
C GLU A 82 -20.54 -18.00 -9.60
N SER A 83 -21.67 -17.38 -9.93
CA SER A 83 -21.71 -16.01 -10.45
C SER A 83 -21.04 -15.01 -9.50
N PHE A 84 -21.33 -15.14 -8.20
CA PHE A 84 -20.74 -14.27 -7.18
C PHE A 84 -19.22 -14.46 -7.12
N LYS A 85 -18.74 -15.70 -6.98
CA LYS A 85 -17.30 -16.02 -6.91
C LYS A 85 -16.56 -15.58 -8.18
N LEU A 86 -17.12 -15.88 -9.35
CA LEU A 86 -16.57 -15.44 -10.64
C LEU A 86 -16.45 -13.91 -10.69
N GLY A 87 -17.49 -13.18 -10.27
CA GLY A 87 -17.47 -11.72 -10.22
C GLY A 87 -16.38 -11.15 -9.33
N ILE A 88 -16.17 -11.72 -8.14
CA ILE A 88 -15.07 -11.32 -7.25
C ILE A 88 -13.71 -11.57 -7.90
N VAL A 89 -13.51 -12.74 -8.51
CA VAL A 89 -12.25 -13.08 -9.18
C VAL A 89 -11.99 -12.16 -10.38
N LEU A 90 -13.01 -11.87 -11.20
CA LEU A 90 -12.90 -10.93 -12.31
C LEU A 90 -12.52 -9.52 -11.82
N CYS A 91 -13.08 -9.04 -10.70
CA CYS A 91 -12.69 -7.75 -10.11
C CYS A 91 -11.21 -7.76 -9.70
N TYR A 92 -10.76 -8.83 -9.04
CA TYR A 92 -9.38 -8.99 -8.61
C TYR A 92 -8.41 -8.98 -9.81
N LEU A 93 -8.79 -9.64 -10.90
CA LEU A 93 -8.08 -9.67 -12.17
C LEU A 93 -8.29 -8.41 -13.03
N LYS A 94 -8.83 -7.34 -12.44
CA LYS A 94 -9.05 -6.02 -13.05
C LYS A 94 -9.99 -6.05 -14.27
N GLN A 95 -10.81 -7.08 -14.41
CA GLN A 95 -11.86 -7.20 -15.42
C GLN A 95 -13.15 -6.53 -14.91
N TYR A 96 -13.07 -5.22 -14.67
CA TYR A 96 -14.08 -4.47 -13.92
C TYR A 96 -15.47 -4.49 -14.58
N GLU A 97 -15.53 -4.36 -15.90
CA GLU A 97 -16.80 -4.41 -16.65
C GLU A 97 -17.47 -5.79 -16.55
N ALA A 98 -16.70 -6.85 -16.82
CA ALA A 98 -17.19 -8.23 -16.73
C ALA A 98 -17.61 -8.57 -15.29
N SER A 99 -16.81 -8.18 -14.30
CA SER A 99 -17.15 -8.32 -12.89
C SER A 99 -18.45 -7.62 -12.53
N GLN A 100 -18.61 -6.35 -12.93
CA GLN A 100 -19.82 -5.59 -12.63
C GLN A 100 -21.06 -6.18 -13.30
N SER A 101 -20.91 -6.73 -14.52
CA SER A 101 -22.01 -7.36 -15.26
C SER A 101 -22.62 -8.55 -14.51
N VAL A 102 -21.82 -9.29 -13.72
CA VAL A 102 -22.28 -10.44 -12.93
C VAL A 102 -22.65 -10.07 -11.49
N LEU A 103 -21.92 -9.15 -10.85
CA LEU A 103 -22.13 -8.79 -9.45
C LEU A 103 -23.34 -7.88 -9.23
N LEU A 104 -23.53 -6.87 -10.10
CA LEU A 104 -24.58 -5.86 -9.90
C LEU A 104 -26.00 -6.47 -9.94
N PRO A 105 -26.34 -7.43 -10.82
CA PRO A 105 -27.63 -8.11 -10.76
C PRO A 105 -27.86 -8.89 -9.45
N LEU A 106 -26.82 -9.53 -8.90
CA LEU A 106 -26.90 -10.25 -7.63
C LEU A 106 -27.14 -9.28 -6.46
N TYR A 107 -26.41 -8.16 -6.43
CA TYR A 107 -26.62 -7.11 -5.45
C TYR A 107 -28.05 -6.54 -5.50
N LYS A 108 -28.56 -6.24 -6.70
CA LYS A 108 -29.94 -5.73 -6.89
C LYS A 108 -31.02 -6.70 -6.40
N LYS A 109 -30.74 -8.01 -6.36
CA LYS A 109 -31.61 -9.04 -5.77
C LYS A 109 -31.46 -9.16 -4.24
N GLY A 110 -30.60 -8.37 -3.61
CA GLY A 110 -30.29 -8.46 -2.18
C GLY A 110 -29.46 -9.70 -1.82
N LYS A 111 -28.72 -10.29 -2.77
CA LYS A 111 -27.90 -11.49 -2.55
C LYS A 111 -26.46 -11.10 -2.20
N PHE A 112 -25.83 -11.91 -1.34
CA PHE A 112 -24.40 -11.81 -0.99
C PHE A 112 -23.96 -10.42 -0.49
N LEU A 113 -24.82 -9.72 0.26
CA LEU A 113 -24.51 -8.42 0.87
C LEU A 113 -23.37 -8.57 1.89
N SER A 114 -22.14 -8.37 1.42
CA SER A 114 -20.92 -8.77 2.09
C SER A 114 -19.80 -7.77 1.81
N ILE A 115 -18.73 -7.82 2.62
CA ILE A 115 -17.54 -6.99 2.43
C ILE A 115 -16.97 -7.20 1.01
N GLN A 116 -16.91 -8.46 0.54
CA GLN A 116 -16.40 -8.78 -0.80
C GLN A 116 -17.25 -8.15 -1.90
N MET A 117 -18.59 -8.22 -1.79
CA MET A 117 -19.51 -7.61 -2.77
C MET A 117 -19.31 -6.09 -2.85
N TYR A 118 -19.32 -5.42 -1.71
CA TYR A 118 -19.19 -3.97 -1.67
C TYR A 118 -17.80 -3.50 -2.09
N ASN A 119 -16.75 -4.25 -1.74
CA ASN A 119 -15.38 -3.96 -2.17
C ASN A 119 -15.30 -4.03 -3.70
N ALA A 120 -15.71 -5.16 -4.27
CA ALA A 120 -15.64 -5.38 -5.71
C ALA A 120 -16.46 -4.35 -6.49
N LEU A 121 -17.68 -4.03 -6.07
CA LEU A 121 -18.48 -2.99 -6.72
C LEU A 121 -17.84 -1.60 -6.59
N SER A 122 -17.26 -1.26 -5.44
CA SER A 122 -16.53 0.01 -5.28
C SER A 122 -15.38 0.13 -6.30
N PHE A 123 -14.52 -0.89 -6.38
CA PHE A 123 -13.43 -0.94 -7.36
C PHE A 123 -13.94 -0.89 -8.80
N ASN A 124 -14.96 -1.69 -9.13
CA ASN A 124 -15.53 -1.70 -10.46
C ASN A 124 -16.05 -0.32 -10.88
N TYR A 125 -16.90 0.31 -10.06
CA TYR A 125 -17.44 1.62 -10.36
C TYR A 125 -16.33 2.68 -10.48
N TYR A 126 -15.28 2.62 -9.65
CA TYR A 126 -14.15 3.54 -9.73
C TYR A 126 -13.45 3.46 -11.09
N HIS A 127 -13.05 2.24 -11.49
CA HIS A 127 -12.32 2.02 -12.74
C HIS A 127 -13.20 2.15 -13.99
N LEU A 128 -14.52 2.15 -13.84
CA LEU A 128 -15.49 2.48 -14.88
C LEU A 128 -15.92 3.95 -14.86
N ASN A 129 -15.16 4.83 -14.19
CA ASN A 129 -15.35 6.28 -14.13
C ASN A 129 -16.66 6.75 -13.45
N ASN A 130 -17.24 5.93 -12.58
CA ASN A 130 -18.45 6.21 -11.82
C ASN A 130 -18.10 6.45 -10.33
N ILE A 131 -17.44 7.56 -10.05
CA ILE A 131 -16.81 7.83 -8.75
C ILE A 131 -17.82 7.89 -7.59
N GLU A 132 -19.01 8.44 -7.81
CA GLU A 132 -20.02 8.58 -6.74
C GLU A 132 -20.60 7.22 -6.32
N GLU A 133 -20.86 6.33 -7.27
CA GLU A 133 -21.26 4.95 -6.95
C GLU A 133 -20.13 4.18 -6.25
N SER A 134 -18.89 4.38 -6.69
CA SER A 134 -17.72 3.81 -6.01
C SER A 134 -17.66 4.21 -4.54
N LYS A 135 -17.86 5.50 -4.22
CA LYS A 135 -17.92 6.00 -2.84
C LYS A 135 -19.10 5.44 -2.06
N TYR A 136 -20.26 5.31 -2.70
CA TYR A 136 -21.43 4.70 -2.08
C TYR A 136 -21.15 3.26 -1.63
N PHE A 137 -20.60 2.42 -2.50
CA PHE A 137 -20.27 1.04 -2.15
C PHE A 137 -19.15 0.95 -1.12
N TRP A 138 -18.16 1.85 -1.18
CA TRP A 138 -17.13 1.92 -0.16
C TRP A 138 -17.70 2.27 1.22
N SER A 139 -18.62 3.22 1.30
CA SER A 139 -19.32 3.55 2.56
C SER A 139 -20.10 2.35 3.08
N LYS A 140 -20.81 1.62 2.21
CA LYS A 140 -21.52 0.38 2.60
C LYS A 140 -20.58 -0.68 3.16
N LEU A 141 -19.38 -0.80 2.60
CA LEU A 141 -18.35 -1.69 3.10
C LEU A 141 -17.90 -1.26 4.50
N GLN A 142 -17.60 0.02 4.70
CA GLN A 142 -17.17 0.56 5.99
C GLN A 142 -18.24 0.39 7.08
N ASP A 143 -19.52 0.52 6.73
CA ASP A 143 -20.64 0.36 7.67
C ASP A 143 -20.71 -1.06 8.27
N ILE A 144 -20.30 -2.09 7.52
CA ILE A 144 -20.39 -3.49 7.94
C ILE A 144 -19.06 -4.10 8.38
N ALA A 145 -17.93 -3.43 8.09
CA ALA A 145 -16.61 -3.93 8.39
C ALA A 145 -16.30 -3.81 9.89
N GLN A 146 -15.94 -4.94 10.51
CA GLN A 146 -15.42 -4.98 11.89
C GLN A 146 -13.89 -5.06 11.94
N VAL A 147 -13.26 -5.13 10.77
CA VAL A 147 -11.82 -5.32 10.58
C VAL A 147 -11.31 -4.26 9.62
N ASP A 148 -9.99 -4.08 9.58
CA ASP A 148 -9.37 -3.30 8.51
C ASP A 148 -9.65 -3.97 7.15
N VAL A 149 -10.06 -3.15 6.20
CA VAL A 149 -10.48 -3.52 4.85
C VAL A 149 -9.58 -2.90 3.78
N GLY A 150 -8.49 -2.28 4.21
CA GLY A 150 -7.55 -1.57 3.35
C GLY A 150 -8.09 -0.23 2.88
N TYR A 151 -7.64 0.19 1.71
CA TYR A 151 -7.85 1.55 1.20
C TYR A 151 -8.82 1.57 0.01
N ALA A 152 -9.56 2.68 -0.09
CA ALA A 152 -10.47 2.91 -1.20
C ALA A 152 -9.72 2.98 -2.53
N PRO A 153 -10.35 2.60 -3.66
CA PRO A 153 -9.66 2.57 -4.95
C PRO A 153 -9.12 3.94 -5.39
N TRP A 154 -9.80 5.04 -5.06
CA TRP A 154 -9.29 6.40 -5.34
C TRP A 154 -8.12 6.79 -4.43
N VAL A 155 -8.10 6.34 -3.17
CA VAL A 155 -6.96 6.59 -2.26
C VAL A 155 -5.72 5.86 -2.76
N ILE A 156 -5.87 4.63 -3.28
CA ILE A 156 -4.77 3.87 -3.89
C ILE A 156 -4.25 4.60 -5.12
N ALA A 157 -5.14 5.08 -5.99
CA ALA A 157 -4.74 5.82 -7.19
C ALA A 157 -4.03 7.14 -6.85
N GLU A 158 -4.57 7.93 -5.93
CA GLU A 158 -3.94 9.17 -5.43
C GLU A 158 -2.57 8.88 -4.81
N SER A 159 -2.45 7.80 -4.03
CA SER A 159 -1.18 7.39 -3.43
C SER A 159 -0.16 6.99 -4.49
N LYS A 160 -0.60 6.38 -5.61
CA LYS A 160 0.27 6.06 -6.74
C LYS A 160 0.79 7.31 -7.42
N VAL A 161 -0.09 8.27 -7.71
CA VAL A 161 0.31 9.54 -8.33
C VAL A 161 1.30 10.28 -7.43
N TYR A 162 1.01 10.35 -6.12
CA TYR A 162 1.94 10.96 -5.16
C TYR A 162 3.28 10.22 -5.10
N PHE A 163 3.27 8.88 -5.15
CA PHE A 163 4.50 8.10 -5.22
C PHE A 163 5.31 8.43 -6.46
N ASP A 164 4.72 8.32 -7.65
CA ASP A 164 5.38 8.53 -8.94
C ASP A 164 5.92 9.96 -9.09
N GLU A 165 5.17 10.97 -8.64
CA GLU A 165 5.51 12.38 -8.83
C GLU A 165 6.39 12.96 -7.71
N GLN A 166 6.27 12.48 -6.47
CA GLN A 166 6.93 13.11 -5.31
C GLN A 166 7.97 12.20 -4.66
N ILE A 167 7.71 10.90 -4.54
CA ILE A 167 8.60 9.98 -3.79
C ILE A 167 9.66 9.37 -4.69
N LEU A 168 9.27 8.85 -5.87
CA LEU A 168 10.19 8.18 -6.79
C LEU A 168 11.37 9.07 -7.21
N PRO A 169 11.18 10.37 -7.55
CA PRO A 169 12.31 11.25 -7.87
C PRO A 169 13.30 11.42 -6.71
N LEU A 170 12.80 11.45 -5.46
CA LEU A 170 13.64 11.54 -4.27
C LEU A 170 14.46 10.27 -4.05
N LEU A 171 13.83 9.10 -4.23
CA LEU A 171 14.50 7.81 -4.08
C LEU A 171 15.57 7.55 -5.16
N MET A 172 15.39 8.15 -6.34
CA MET A 172 16.33 8.05 -7.47
C MET A 172 17.38 9.17 -7.49
N ASN A 173 17.37 10.07 -6.51
CA ASN A 173 18.31 11.17 -6.44
C ASN A 173 19.73 10.66 -6.12
N ASP A 174 20.77 11.33 -6.63
CA ASP A 174 22.17 11.01 -6.32
C ASP A 174 22.56 11.34 -4.87
N ASP A 175 21.87 12.30 -4.26
CA ASP A 175 22.10 12.75 -2.90
C ASP A 175 21.37 11.87 -1.86
N ASN A 176 22.12 11.40 -0.86
CA ASN A 176 21.60 10.48 0.16
C ASN A 176 20.51 11.11 1.03
N HIS A 177 20.57 12.42 1.31
CA HIS A 177 19.59 13.09 2.18
C HIS A 177 18.22 13.16 1.50
N HIS A 178 18.20 13.40 0.17
CA HIS A 178 16.98 13.31 -0.62
C HIS A 178 16.40 11.89 -0.58
N ARG A 179 17.25 10.87 -0.73
CA ARG A 179 16.80 9.46 -0.65
C ARG A 179 16.25 9.11 0.74
N LEU A 180 16.88 9.55 1.83
CA LEU A 180 16.38 9.36 3.20
C LEU A 180 15.02 10.04 3.41
N TYR A 181 14.83 11.24 2.85
CA TYR A 181 13.53 11.91 2.87
C TYR A 181 12.49 11.15 2.05
N GLY A 182 12.85 10.63 0.88
CA GLY A 182 12.01 9.75 0.07
C GLY A 182 11.57 8.48 0.83
N ILE A 183 12.49 7.82 1.54
CA ILE A 183 12.18 6.66 2.40
C ILE A 183 11.19 7.06 3.52
N PHE A 184 11.40 8.23 4.13
CA PHE A 184 10.48 8.76 5.13
C PHE A 184 9.07 8.96 4.57
N LEU A 185 8.93 9.62 3.41
CA LEU A 185 7.63 9.84 2.76
C LEU A 185 6.96 8.53 2.33
N LEU A 186 7.73 7.58 1.80
CA LEU A 186 7.23 6.24 1.47
C LEU A 186 6.59 5.56 2.68
N ASN A 187 7.17 5.75 3.87
CA ASN A 187 6.62 5.19 5.09
C ASN A 187 5.30 5.84 5.54
N GLN A 188 5.07 7.11 5.18
CA GLN A 188 3.83 7.85 5.46
C GLN A 188 2.73 7.58 4.42
N LEU A 189 3.07 6.99 3.28
CA LEU A 189 2.12 6.75 2.20
C LEU A 189 1.07 5.71 2.61
N ARG A 190 -0.21 6.07 2.42
CA ARG A 190 -1.33 5.14 2.61
C ARG A 190 -1.30 4.08 1.50
N GLY A 191 -1.51 2.82 1.88
CA GLY A 191 -1.47 1.72 0.91
C GLY A 191 -0.06 1.40 0.40
N LYS A 192 1.01 1.78 1.12
CA LYS A 192 2.40 1.47 0.77
C LYS A 192 2.65 0.00 0.40
N GLU A 193 1.90 -0.92 1.00
CA GLU A 193 1.94 -2.37 0.72
C GLU A 193 1.64 -2.71 -0.74
N VAL A 194 0.81 -1.90 -1.41
CA VAL A 194 0.43 -2.09 -2.82
C VAL A 194 1.59 -1.77 -3.76
N PHE A 195 2.57 -0.99 -3.28
CA PHE A 195 3.70 -0.52 -4.08
C PHE A 195 4.95 -1.38 -3.96
N MET A 196 4.89 -2.56 -3.34
CA MET A 196 6.00 -3.53 -3.35
C MET A 196 6.15 -4.19 -4.75
N THR A 197 6.19 -3.37 -5.79
CA THR A 197 6.37 -3.72 -7.20
C THR A 197 7.84 -3.94 -7.50
N GLU A 198 8.14 -4.64 -8.60
CA GLU A 198 9.52 -4.80 -9.08
C GLU A 198 10.26 -3.47 -9.22
N GLU A 199 9.55 -2.40 -9.57
CA GLU A 199 10.11 -1.05 -9.68
C GLU A 199 10.63 -0.55 -8.32
N ILE A 200 9.82 -0.59 -7.26
CA ILE A 200 10.29 -0.21 -5.91
C ILE A 200 11.42 -1.14 -5.46
N TRP A 201 11.30 -2.45 -5.70
CA TRP A 201 12.36 -3.40 -5.36
C TRP A 201 13.69 -3.04 -6.01
N SER A 202 13.69 -2.68 -7.30
CA SER A 202 14.89 -2.27 -8.00
C SER A 202 15.54 -1.03 -7.36
N VAL A 203 14.73 -0.08 -6.90
CA VAL A 203 15.22 1.11 -6.17
C VAL A 203 15.80 0.72 -4.81
N LEU A 204 15.10 -0.12 -4.04
CA LEU A 204 15.56 -0.58 -2.72
C LEU A 204 16.87 -1.36 -2.80
N GLU A 205 17.11 -2.13 -3.87
CA GLU A 205 18.35 -2.88 -4.07
C GLU A 205 19.57 -1.97 -4.23
N THR A 206 19.39 -0.80 -4.84
CA THR A 206 20.47 0.19 -5.05
C THR A 206 20.86 0.97 -3.80
N MET A 207 20.07 0.89 -2.72
CA MET A 207 20.30 1.64 -1.49
C MET A 207 21.63 1.29 -0.82
N ASN A 208 22.28 2.28 -0.23
CA ASN A 208 23.47 2.07 0.59
C ASN A 208 23.11 1.52 1.99
N ASP A 209 24.14 1.18 2.78
CA ASP A 209 23.95 0.57 4.10
C ASP A 209 23.19 1.46 5.08
N TYR A 210 23.34 2.79 4.99
CA TYR A 210 22.67 3.72 5.90
C TYR A 210 21.17 3.86 5.56
N GLU A 211 20.83 3.90 4.27
CA GLU A 211 19.45 3.88 3.79
C GLU A 211 18.75 2.56 4.14
N LYS A 212 19.43 1.43 3.93
CA LYS A 212 18.95 0.10 4.34
C LYS A 212 18.74 0.01 5.85
N LEU A 213 19.63 0.62 6.64
CA LEU A 213 19.49 0.70 8.09
C LEU A 213 18.25 1.51 8.49
N TYR A 214 18.00 2.65 7.83
CA TYR A 214 16.82 3.46 8.08
C TYR A 214 15.53 2.73 7.69
N LEU A 215 15.50 2.05 6.54
CA LEU A 215 14.37 1.22 6.14
C LEU A 215 14.10 0.09 7.16
N THR A 216 15.16 -0.58 7.64
CA THR A 216 15.04 -1.62 8.66
C THR A 216 14.51 -1.07 9.98
N TYR A 217 14.97 0.12 10.39
CA TYR A 217 14.45 0.83 11.56
C TYR A 217 12.94 1.06 11.48
N LEU A 218 12.44 1.48 10.32
CA LEU A 218 11.01 1.74 10.10
C LEU A 218 10.15 0.48 10.15
N ILE A 219 10.71 -0.68 9.76
CA ILE A 219 9.96 -1.94 9.62
C ILE A 219 10.05 -2.81 10.89
N GLN A 220 11.20 -2.86 11.55
CA GLN A 220 11.51 -3.88 12.56
C GLN A 220 11.52 -3.38 14.02
N ASP A 221 10.99 -2.18 14.29
CA ASP A 221 10.96 -1.56 15.64
C ASP A 221 12.34 -1.61 16.33
N LEU A 222 13.40 -1.33 15.56
CA LEU A 222 14.77 -1.30 16.08
C LEU A 222 15.03 -0.03 16.90
N LYS A 223 15.74 -0.17 18.02
CA LYS A 223 16.14 0.98 18.84
C LYS A 223 17.46 1.56 18.36
N LEU A 224 17.40 2.53 17.45
CA LEU A 224 18.57 3.25 16.92
C LEU A 224 18.51 4.72 17.32
N THR A 225 19.27 5.14 18.34
CA THR A 225 19.17 6.50 18.92
C THR A 225 19.38 7.63 17.92
N LYS A 226 20.37 7.51 17.03
CA LYS A 226 20.71 8.54 16.03
C LYS A 226 19.63 8.66 14.94
N LEU A 227 19.19 7.53 14.39
CA LEU A 227 18.13 7.50 13.38
C LEU A 227 16.77 7.88 13.98
N ASP A 228 16.49 7.48 15.22
CA ASP A 228 15.31 7.89 15.96
C ASP A 228 15.26 9.41 16.16
N PHE A 229 16.39 10.06 16.44
CA PHE A 229 16.49 11.52 16.52
C PHE A 229 16.12 12.19 15.20
N ILE A 230 16.74 11.76 14.10
CA ILE A 230 16.45 12.29 12.75
C ILE A 230 14.97 12.07 12.41
N HIS A 231 14.48 10.85 12.57
CA HIS A 231 13.12 10.43 12.24
C HIS A 231 12.07 11.20 13.04
N LYS A 232 12.27 11.35 14.36
CA LYS A 232 11.35 12.14 15.19
C LYS A 232 11.28 13.58 14.70
N GLY A 233 12.40 14.20 14.34
CA GLY A 233 12.38 15.54 13.78
C GLY A 233 11.61 15.64 12.46
N LEU A 234 11.81 14.70 11.53
CA LEU A 234 11.02 14.60 10.31
C LEU A 234 9.53 14.46 10.63
N LEU A 235 9.16 13.55 11.53
CA LEU A 235 7.76 13.30 11.88
C LEU A 235 7.11 14.52 12.54
N MET A 236 7.82 15.22 13.43
CA MET A 236 7.34 16.44 14.08
C MET A 236 7.04 17.54 13.07
N MET A 237 7.94 17.79 12.11
CA MET A 237 7.71 18.79 11.07
C MET A 237 6.59 18.36 10.11
N TYR A 238 6.51 17.07 9.75
CA TYR A 238 5.48 16.54 8.87
C TYR A 238 4.06 16.67 9.45
N ASN A 239 3.93 16.64 10.78
CA ASN A 239 2.66 16.81 11.48
C ASN A 239 2.19 18.27 11.59
N VAL A 240 3.01 19.24 11.16
CA VAL A 240 2.62 20.66 11.10
C VAL A 240 2.24 21.00 9.66
N GLU A 241 0.95 21.26 9.42
CA GLU A 241 0.39 21.50 8.07
C GLU A 241 1.12 22.62 7.31
N ALA A 242 1.56 23.67 8.02
CA ALA A 242 2.29 24.80 7.43
C ALA A 242 3.73 24.42 6.96
N LEU A 243 4.30 23.33 7.45
CA LEU A 243 5.67 22.90 7.16
C LEU A 243 5.72 21.71 6.19
N LYS A 244 4.69 20.86 6.22
CA LYS A 244 4.62 19.55 5.57
C LYS A 244 5.02 19.51 4.10
N ASN A 245 4.77 20.59 3.34
CA ASN A 245 5.05 20.65 1.89
C ASN A 245 6.39 21.33 1.55
N ASN A 246 7.23 21.66 2.53
CA ASN A 246 8.54 22.29 2.30
C ASN A 246 9.65 21.25 2.25
N GLU A 247 9.86 20.60 1.10
CA GLU A 247 10.88 19.57 0.90
C GLU A 247 12.29 19.99 1.39
N MET A 248 12.72 21.21 1.08
CA MET A 248 14.05 21.70 1.45
C MET A 248 14.23 21.80 2.97
N LEU A 249 13.18 22.09 3.72
CA LEU A 249 13.21 22.06 5.19
C LEU A 249 13.49 20.65 5.72
N PHE A 250 12.95 19.61 5.10
CA PHE A 250 13.19 18.23 5.57
C PHE A 250 14.60 17.75 5.20
N ILE A 251 15.07 18.07 3.99
CA ILE A 251 16.41 17.68 3.54
C ILE A 251 17.48 18.33 4.41
N ILE A 252 17.38 19.64 4.64
CA ILE A 252 18.35 20.37 5.47
C ILE A 252 18.26 19.94 6.93
N TRP A 253 17.09 19.52 7.43
CA TRP A 253 17.00 18.93 8.76
C TRP A 253 17.85 17.66 8.91
N ILE A 254 17.89 16.80 7.89
CA ILE A 254 18.69 15.56 7.94
C ILE A 254 20.18 15.92 8.11
N ASP A 255 20.68 16.86 7.30
CA ASP A 255 22.05 17.37 7.41
C ASP A 255 22.34 18.01 8.78
N GLN A 256 21.44 18.90 9.23
CA GLN A 256 21.57 19.55 10.54
C GLN A 256 21.56 18.54 11.70
N ALA A 257 20.73 17.52 11.62
CA ALA A 257 20.64 16.47 12.63
C ALA A 257 21.92 15.62 12.65
N GLU A 258 22.50 15.32 11.49
CA GLU A 258 23.80 14.65 11.40
C GLU A 258 24.93 15.48 12.04
N ALA A 259 24.94 16.80 11.83
CA ALA A 259 25.88 17.71 12.48
C ALA A 259 25.72 17.71 14.01
N ILE A 260 24.48 17.79 14.53
CA ILE A 260 24.21 17.71 15.98
C ILE A 260 24.67 16.36 16.55
N ILE A 261 24.44 15.27 15.82
CA ILE A 261 24.87 13.93 16.22
C ILE A 261 26.39 13.82 16.26
N ALA A 262 27.11 14.46 15.34
CA ALA A 262 28.56 14.45 15.27
C ALA A 262 29.22 15.13 16.49
N GLU A 263 28.57 16.18 17.03
CA GLU A 263 28.98 16.88 18.25
C GLU A 263 28.73 16.09 19.55
N GLN A 264 28.25 14.84 19.45
CA GLN A 264 27.95 13.95 20.59
C GLN A 264 27.01 14.58 21.64
N SER A 265 26.10 15.43 21.18
CA SER A 265 25.16 16.14 22.04
C SER A 265 24.17 15.18 22.72
N ASP A 266 23.57 15.64 23.81
CA ASP A 266 22.39 14.98 24.36
C ASP A 266 21.21 15.14 23.38
N LEU A 267 20.77 14.02 22.81
CA LEU A 267 19.70 13.93 21.81
C LEU A 267 18.32 13.73 22.44
N THR A 268 18.18 13.78 23.77
CA THR A 268 16.91 13.50 24.45
C THR A 268 15.82 14.53 24.16
N ASP A 269 16.18 15.80 23.93
CA ASP A 269 15.23 16.89 23.75
C ASP A 269 15.06 17.27 22.27
N VAL A 270 14.51 16.33 21.50
CA VAL A 270 14.29 16.50 20.05
C VAL A 270 13.46 17.74 19.74
N ASN A 271 12.40 17.99 20.52
CA ASN A 271 11.50 19.13 20.31
C ASN A 271 12.25 20.46 20.29
N ALA A 272 13.20 20.65 21.21
CA ALA A 272 13.95 21.88 21.28
C ALA A 272 14.86 22.10 20.05
N TYR A 273 15.50 21.03 19.55
CA TYR A 273 16.34 21.12 18.35
C TYR A 273 15.54 21.41 17.09
N VAL A 274 14.43 20.68 16.89
CA VAL A 274 13.55 20.87 15.73
C VAL A 274 12.96 22.29 15.73
N ALA A 275 12.49 22.77 16.88
CA ALA A 275 11.97 24.12 17.02
C ALA A 275 13.02 25.19 16.69
N ALA A 276 14.22 25.07 17.24
CA ALA A 276 15.31 26.01 16.96
C ALA A 276 15.68 26.00 15.46
N TYR A 277 15.81 24.81 14.88
CA TYR A 277 16.06 24.61 13.45
C TYR A 277 14.99 25.29 12.58
N VAL A 278 13.70 24.99 12.80
CA VAL A 278 12.60 25.56 12.02
C VAL A 278 12.58 27.08 12.12
N TYR A 279 12.74 27.63 13.33
CA TYR A 279 12.80 29.08 13.52
C TYR A 279 13.96 29.70 12.74
N MET A 280 15.15 29.09 12.79
CA MET A 280 16.34 29.59 12.09
C MET A 280 16.16 29.53 10.56
N HIS A 281 15.62 28.43 10.04
CA HIS A 281 15.36 28.25 8.61
C HIS A 281 14.42 29.35 8.06
N TYR A 282 13.27 29.57 8.72
CA TYR A 282 12.29 30.56 8.26
C TYR A 282 12.64 32.01 8.63
N ARG A 283 13.57 32.24 9.57
CA ARG A 283 14.11 33.57 9.80
C ARG A 283 14.90 34.09 8.60
N ALA A 284 15.56 33.19 7.87
CA ALA A 284 16.32 33.48 6.67
C ALA A 284 15.44 33.55 5.40
N SER A 285 14.17 33.12 5.46
CA SER A 285 13.26 33.08 4.31
C SER A 285 12.27 34.26 4.29
N GLU A 286 11.54 34.40 3.17
CA GLU A 286 10.49 35.41 3.02
C GLU A 286 9.26 35.12 3.90
N GLN A 287 9.00 33.85 4.22
CA GLN A 287 7.87 33.40 5.02
C GLN A 287 8.22 33.31 6.51
N LYS A 288 8.35 34.47 7.17
CA LYS A 288 8.80 34.50 8.56
C LYS A 288 7.80 33.83 9.52
N VAL A 289 8.33 33.00 10.40
CA VAL A 289 7.61 32.46 11.57
C VAL A 289 8.08 33.14 12.84
N THR A 290 7.17 33.34 13.79
CA THR A 290 7.49 33.93 15.09
C THR A 290 8.00 32.86 16.06
N LYS A 291 8.78 33.27 17.07
CA LYS A 291 9.21 32.36 18.14
C LYS A 291 8.04 31.72 18.88
N GLN A 292 6.98 32.49 19.11
CA GLN A 292 5.78 31.99 19.78
C GLN A 292 5.10 30.89 18.97
N GLN A 293 4.88 31.10 17.67
CA GLN A 293 4.30 30.07 16.79
C GLN A 293 5.10 28.76 16.81
N VAL A 294 6.43 28.86 16.75
CA VAL A 294 7.30 27.68 16.79
C VAL A 294 7.25 27.00 18.16
N CYS A 295 7.21 27.76 19.26
CA CYS A 295 7.03 27.21 20.61
C CYS A 295 5.69 26.47 20.73
N ASP A 296 4.63 27.01 20.13
CA ASP A 296 3.29 26.41 20.14
C ASP A 296 3.26 25.12 19.30
N TRP A 297 3.90 25.09 18.13
CA TRP A 297 3.96 23.90 17.27
C TRP A 297 4.70 22.71 17.91
N PHE A 298 5.76 22.97 18.66
CA PHE A 298 6.64 21.93 19.20
C PHE A 298 6.56 21.78 20.72
N GLU A 299 5.62 22.49 21.35
CA GLU A 299 5.32 22.43 22.79
C GLU A 299 6.54 22.71 23.68
N ILE A 300 7.30 23.76 23.35
CA ILE A 300 8.47 24.18 24.14
C ILE A 300 8.33 25.60 24.69
N SER A 301 9.14 25.94 25.69
CA SER A 301 9.21 27.31 26.21
C SER A 301 10.13 28.21 25.37
N ASN A 302 9.83 29.52 25.34
CA ASN A 302 10.72 30.52 24.72
C ASN A 302 12.14 30.51 25.29
N TYR A 303 12.31 30.25 26.59
CA TYR A 303 13.63 30.11 27.21
C TYR A 303 14.41 28.96 26.59
N LYS A 304 13.77 27.79 26.45
CA LYS A 304 14.38 26.60 25.87
C LYS A 304 14.72 26.82 24.40
N LEU A 305 13.82 27.43 23.63
CA LEU A 305 14.04 27.78 22.23
C LEU A 305 15.30 28.64 22.06
N ASN A 306 15.42 29.75 22.82
CA ASN A 306 16.57 30.65 22.71
C ASN A 306 17.88 29.94 23.07
N LYS A 307 17.89 29.17 24.17
CA LYS A 307 19.06 28.40 24.58
C LYS A 307 19.52 27.44 23.48
N THR A 308 18.60 26.76 22.81
CA THR A 308 18.93 25.82 21.74
C THR A 308 19.35 26.53 20.45
N ILE A 309 18.77 27.70 20.12
CA ILE A 309 19.25 28.52 18.99
C ILE A 309 20.71 28.92 19.20
N ASP A 310 21.05 29.43 20.39
CA ASP A 310 22.42 29.85 20.70
C ASP A 310 23.41 28.67 20.58
N TYR A 311 22.96 27.47 20.98
CA TYR A 311 23.73 26.24 20.80
C TYR A 311 23.92 25.89 19.31
N LEU A 312 22.85 25.89 18.51
CA LEU A 312 22.94 25.56 17.08
C LEU A 312 23.76 26.57 16.26
N LEU A 313 23.89 27.81 16.73
CA LEU A 313 24.77 28.81 16.10
C LEU A 313 26.25 28.62 16.47
N SER A 314 26.57 27.76 17.43
CA SER A 314 27.93 27.51 17.90
C SER A 314 28.60 26.28 17.27
N ILE A 315 27.84 25.49 16.53
CA ILE A 315 28.27 24.30 15.78
C ILE A 315 28.44 24.66 14.31
#